data_AF-A0A7J4TDT5-F1
#
_entry.id   AF-A0A7J4TDT5-F1
#
_cell.length_a   1.000
_cell.length_b   1.000
_cell.length_c   1.000
_cell.angle_alpha   90.00
_cell.angle_beta   90.00
_cell.angle_gamma   90.00
#
_symmetry.space_group_name_H-M   'P 1'
#
loop_
_entity.id
_entity.type
_entity.pdbx_description
1 polymer ?
#
loop_
_entity_poly.entity_id
_entity_poly.type
_entity_poly.pdbx_seq_one_letter_code
_entity_poly.pdbx_strand_id
1 'polypeptide(L)'
;MQQQQGGGLFTFPGQKQQRPPKEQQNSLATPGMNDVIHEVKDVSRRLRTLEERYSNLQTKSQITEQNTLSRQRRTSLEIKALNADISEVKKDLLEIKDRMLMIIREMQNLAKREEVTILQKYLGYWEPVNFVTRNELKEILDERLGKRRQEEPIEHRAKV
;
A
#
# COMPACT_ATOMS: atom_id res chain seq x y z
N MET A 1 61.50 -32.19 -13.63
CA MET A 1 62.80 -31.55 -13.42
C MET A 1 62.80 -30.89 -12.04
N GLN A 2 63.81 -31.23 -11.22
CA GLN A 2 64.36 -30.62 -9.97
C GLN A 2 63.49 -29.61 -9.20
N GLN A 3 63.13 -29.74 -7.91
CA GLN A 3 63.75 -30.29 -6.68
C GLN A 3 64.94 -29.50 -6.10
N GLN A 4 64.80 -29.19 -4.80
CA GLN A 4 65.74 -28.82 -3.71
C GLN A 4 65.65 -27.37 -3.23
N GLN A 5 65.30 -27.06 -1.97
CA GLN A 5 65.70 -27.51 -0.61
C GLN A 5 66.92 -26.79 -0.02
N GLY A 6 66.83 -26.50 1.28
CA GLY A 6 67.92 -26.15 2.22
C GLY A 6 67.96 -24.66 2.56
N GLY A 7 67.79 -24.19 3.80
CA GLY A 7 68.15 -24.77 5.09
C GLY A 7 69.38 -24.02 5.64
N GLY A 8 69.24 -23.32 6.77
CA GLY A 8 70.33 -22.54 7.34
C GLY A 8 70.00 -21.89 8.68
N LEU A 9 69.90 -22.73 9.72
CA LEU A 9 69.91 -22.36 11.13
C LEU A 9 71.34 -21.95 11.53
N PHE A 10 71.54 -20.76 12.10
CA PHE A 10 72.76 -20.41 12.83
C PHE A 10 72.42 -19.55 14.05
N THR A 11 72.40 -20.20 15.21
CA THR A 11 72.61 -19.63 16.53
C THR A 11 74.11 -19.46 16.78
N PHE A 12 74.54 -18.31 17.31
CA PHE A 12 75.67 -18.26 18.25
C PHE A 12 75.40 -17.23 19.37
N PRO A 13 75.77 -17.54 20.63
CA PRO A 13 75.51 -16.70 21.79
C PRO A 13 76.74 -15.87 22.20
N GLY A 14 76.47 -14.79 22.93
CA GLY A 14 77.43 -14.20 23.87
C GLY A 14 78.31 -13.08 23.33
N GLN A 15 78.01 -11.84 23.74
CA GLN A 15 78.93 -11.10 24.60
C GLN A 15 78.22 -9.93 25.26
N LYS A 16 78.16 -9.97 26.59
CA LYS A 16 77.87 -8.82 27.44
C LYS A 16 79.01 -7.82 27.24
N GLN A 17 78.69 -6.64 26.74
CA GLN A 17 79.58 -5.48 26.86
C GLN A 17 78.77 -4.31 27.37
N GLN A 18 78.81 -4.13 28.70
CA GLN A 18 78.40 -2.92 29.37
C GLN A 18 79.23 -1.76 28.80
N ARG A 19 78.55 -0.74 28.27
CA ARG A 19 79.12 0.59 28.01
C ARG A 19 78.47 1.56 29.00
N PRO A 20 79.24 2.56 29.49
CA PRO A 20 78.88 3.37 30.65
C PRO A 20 77.64 4.25 30.41
N PRO A 21 76.97 4.73 31.47
CA PRO A 21 75.89 5.68 31.35
C PRO A 21 76.48 6.97 30.78
N LYS A 22 76.20 7.25 29.51
CA LYS A 22 76.44 8.59 28.97
C LYS A 22 75.39 9.50 29.59
N GLU A 23 75.91 10.36 30.46
CA GLU A 23 75.29 11.53 31.05
C GLU A 23 74.21 12.11 30.14
N GLN A 24 73.06 12.35 30.77
CA GLN A 24 72.05 13.29 30.32
C GLN A 24 72.70 14.67 30.16
N GLN A 25 73.33 14.92 29.02
CA GLN A 25 73.45 16.28 28.51
C GLN A 25 72.11 16.59 27.86
N ASN A 26 71.23 17.19 28.66
CA ASN A 26 70.20 18.10 28.19
C ASN A 26 70.90 19.23 27.42
N SER A 27 71.31 18.98 26.18
CA SER A 27 71.45 20.08 25.24
C SER A 27 70.02 20.52 24.92
N LEU A 28 69.62 21.65 25.50
CA LEU A 28 68.60 22.46 24.84
C LEU A 28 69.14 22.76 23.45
N ALA A 29 68.73 21.94 22.48
CA ALA A 29 68.91 22.23 21.08
C ALA A 29 68.09 23.48 20.82
N THR A 30 68.76 24.63 20.80
CA THR A 30 68.21 25.81 20.14
C THR A 30 67.82 25.37 18.74
N PRO A 31 66.53 25.47 18.35
CA PRO A 31 66.11 25.03 17.03
C PRO A 31 66.97 25.73 15.99
N GLY A 32 67.62 24.95 15.14
CA GLY A 32 68.39 25.50 14.04
C GLY A 32 67.45 26.31 13.16
N MET A 33 67.92 27.44 12.63
CA MET A 33 67.13 28.30 11.73
C MET A 33 66.45 27.50 10.60
N ASN A 34 67.05 26.39 10.16
CA ASN A 34 66.50 25.48 9.16
C ASN A 34 65.24 24.74 9.64
N ASP A 35 65.17 24.30 10.90
CA ASP A 35 63.99 23.61 11.45
C ASP A 35 62.80 24.57 11.52
N VAL A 36 63.05 25.82 11.92
CA VAL A 36 62.03 26.88 11.90
C VAL A 36 61.52 27.13 10.49
N ILE A 37 62.39 27.11 9.46
CA ILE A 37 61.99 27.25 8.06
C ILE A 37 61.13 26.07 7.60
N HIS A 38 61.45 24.84 8.03
CA HIS A 38 60.65 23.66 7.72
C HIS A 38 59.27 23.72 8.39
N GLU A 39 59.19 24.12 9.65
CA GLU A 39 57.92 24.31 10.36
C GLU A 39 57.06 25.39 9.69
N VAL A 40 57.63 26.53 9.32
CA VAL A 40 56.92 27.60 8.60
C VAL A 40 56.40 27.12 7.25
N LYS A 41 57.18 26.30 6.53
CA LYS A 41 56.76 25.72 5.26
C LYS A 41 55.60 24.73 5.42
N ASP A 42 55.61 23.93 6.47
CA ASP A 42 54.52 22.99 6.77
C ASP A 42 53.25 23.72 7.24
N VAL A 43 53.40 24.78 8.04
CA VAL A 43 52.28 25.67 8.40
C VAL A 43 51.68 26.31 7.15
N SER A 44 52.51 26.80 6.22
CA SER A 44 52.04 27.39 4.95
C SER A 44 51.25 26.40 4.09
N ARG A 45 51.71 25.14 4.03
CA ARG A 45 50.99 24.05 3.33
C ARG A 45 49.65 23.72 3.99
N ARG A 46 49.62 23.66 5.32
CA ARG A 46 48.40 23.43 6.09
C ARG A 46 47.40 24.57 5.92
N LEU A 47 47.88 25.82 5.95
CA LEU A 47 47.05 27.00 5.71
C LEU A 47 46.38 26.94 4.34
N ARG A 48 47.16 26.68 3.27
CA ARG A 48 46.61 26.51 1.93
C ARG A 48 45.57 25.39 1.84
N THR A 49 45.83 24.26 2.50
CA THR A 49 44.88 23.15 2.56
C THR A 49 43.59 23.53 3.29
N LEU A 50 43.68 24.34 4.35
CA LEU A 50 42.53 24.86 5.08
C LEU A 50 41.73 25.85 4.23
N GLU A 51 42.39 26.73 3.50
CA GLU A 51 41.75 27.67 2.57
C GLU A 51 40.99 26.93 1.46
N GLU A 52 41.62 25.93 0.84
CA GLU A 52 40.96 25.08 -0.17
C GLU A 52 39.75 24.33 0.42
N ARG A 53 39.88 23.78 1.64
CA ARG A 53 38.76 23.11 2.32
C ARG A 53 37.63 24.08 2.67
N TYR A 54 37.95 25.28 3.13
CA TYR A 54 36.97 26.30 3.46
C TYR A 54 36.20 26.75 2.22
N SER A 55 36.91 27.03 1.11
CA SER A 55 36.30 27.36 -0.18
C SER A 55 35.37 26.25 -0.68
N ASN A 56 35.79 24.99 -0.54
CA ASN A 56 34.98 23.83 -0.90
C ASN A 56 33.73 23.69 0.00
N LEU A 57 33.87 23.94 1.30
CA LEU A 57 32.74 23.89 2.24
C LEU A 57 31.73 24.99 1.94
N GLN A 58 32.20 26.21 1.67
CA GLN A 58 31.35 27.34 1.31
C GLN A 58 30.56 27.06 0.03
N THR A 59 31.23 26.56 -1.01
CA THR A 59 30.58 26.16 -2.26
C THR A 59 29.52 25.07 -2.03
N LYS A 60 29.84 24.06 -1.23
CA LYS A 60 28.88 23.00 -0.86
C LYS A 60 27.69 23.53 -0.07
N SER A 61 27.91 24.49 0.84
CA SER A 61 26.83 25.14 1.60
C SER A 61 25.88 25.87 0.65
N GLN A 62 26.42 26.69 -0.25
CA GLN A 62 25.63 27.44 -1.23
C GLN A 62 24.80 26.53 -2.14
N ILE A 63 25.40 25.45 -2.66
CA ILE A 63 24.68 24.47 -3.48
C ILE A 63 23.59 23.78 -2.65
N THR A 64 23.87 23.46 -1.39
CA THR A 64 22.89 22.80 -0.50
C THR A 64 21.73 23.74 -0.19
N GLU A 65 21.99 25.02 0.08
CA GLU A 65 20.98 26.04 0.28
C GLU A 65 20.10 26.21 -0.97
N GLN A 66 20.72 26.33 -2.14
CA GLN A 66 20.00 26.43 -3.41
C GLN A 66 19.13 25.19 -3.68
N ASN A 67 19.67 23.99 -3.44
CA ASN A 67 18.93 22.75 -3.58
C ASN A 67 17.77 22.66 -2.59
N THR A 68 17.97 23.11 -1.35
CA THR A 68 16.93 23.11 -0.31
C THR A 68 15.81 24.07 -0.68
N LEU A 69 16.14 25.28 -1.15
CA LEU A 69 15.15 26.25 -1.63
C LEU A 69 14.36 25.72 -2.84
N SER A 70 15.06 25.11 -3.81
CA SER A 70 14.41 24.50 -4.98
C SER A 70 13.46 23.37 -4.58
N ARG A 71 13.89 22.47 -3.70
CA ARG A 71 13.06 21.40 -3.14
C ARG A 71 11.86 21.95 -2.40
N GLN A 72 12.05 22.94 -1.54
CA GLN A 72 10.97 23.57 -0.79
C GLN A 72 9.90 24.18 -1.71
N ARG A 73 10.31 24.88 -2.78
CA ARG A 73 9.36 25.42 -3.77
C ARG A 73 8.58 24.32 -4.46
N ARG A 74 9.27 23.25 -4.90
CA ARG A 74 8.62 22.10 -5.54
C ARG A 74 7.62 21.42 -4.60
N THR A 75 8.02 21.12 -3.37
CA THR A 75 7.13 20.52 -2.36
C THR A 75 5.95 21.44 -2.04
N SER A 76 6.15 22.76 -1.99
CA SER A 76 5.04 23.70 -1.80
C SER A 76 4.03 23.67 -2.95
N LEU A 77 4.50 23.54 -4.20
CA LEU A 77 3.62 23.38 -5.37
C LEU A 77 2.88 22.05 -5.33
N GLU A 78 3.57 20.95 -5.00
CA GLU A 78 2.97 19.62 -4.86
C GLU A 78 1.89 19.62 -3.77
N ILE A 79 2.12 20.25 -2.62
CA ILE A 79 1.12 20.41 -1.56
C ILE A 79 -0.09 21.21 -2.04
N LYS A 80 0.12 22.27 -2.83
CA LYS A 80 -0.99 23.06 -3.39
C LYS A 80 -1.82 22.26 -4.39
N ALA A 81 -1.17 21.48 -5.26
CA ALA A 81 -1.84 20.59 -6.19
C ALA A 81 -2.66 19.53 -5.44
N LEU A 82 -2.05 18.85 -4.47
CA LEU A 82 -2.75 17.86 -3.64
C LEU A 82 -3.95 18.45 -2.89
N ASN A 83 -3.85 19.69 -2.39
CA ASN A 83 -4.99 20.36 -1.75
C ASN A 83 -6.12 20.66 -2.75
N ALA A 84 -5.79 21.00 -4.01
CA ALA A 84 -6.79 21.18 -5.05
C ALA A 84 -7.48 19.84 -5.37
N ASP A 85 -6.71 18.77 -5.56
CA ASP A 85 -7.23 17.42 -5.82
C ASP A 85 -8.13 16.93 -4.67
N ILE A 86 -7.71 17.14 -3.41
CA ILE A 86 -8.53 16.81 -2.24
C ILE A 86 -9.84 17.59 -2.24
N SER A 87 -9.83 18.86 -2.66
CA SER A 87 -11.05 19.66 -2.76
C SER A 87 -11.97 19.17 -3.87
N GLU A 88 -11.44 18.65 -4.97
CA GLU A 88 -12.21 18.06 -6.06
C GLU A 88 -12.84 16.73 -5.61
N VAL A 89 -12.06 15.82 -5.03
CA VAL A 89 -12.56 14.55 -4.47
C VAL A 89 -13.67 14.78 -3.44
N LYS A 90 -13.57 15.82 -2.62
CA LYS A 90 -14.64 16.18 -1.68
C LYS A 90 -15.94 16.57 -2.38
N LYS A 91 -15.86 17.28 -3.52
CA LYS A 91 -17.05 17.64 -4.32
C LYS A 91 -17.66 16.39 -4.95
N ASP A 92 -16.84 15.52 -5.53
CA ASP A 92 -17.29 14.27 -6.14
C ASP A 92 -17.98 13.36 -5.11
N LEU A 93 -17.44 13.29 -3.88
CA LEU A 93 -18.07 12.54 -2.79
C LEU A 93 -19.44 13.11 -2.40
N LEU A 94 -19.61 14.43 -2.40
CA LEU A 94 -20.92 15.05 -2.16
C LEU A 94 -21.89 14.72 -3.29
N GLU A 95 -21.46 14.78 -4.53
CA GLU A 95 -22.29 14.42 -5.68
C GLU A 95 -22.71 12.94 -5.65
N ILE A 96 -21.79 12.04 -5.33
CA ILE A 96 -22.10 10.60 -5.16
C ILE A 96 -23.11 10.40 -4.04
N LYS A 97 -22.95 11.09 -2.91
CA LYS A 97 -23.91 11.02 -1.79
C LYS A 97 -25.29 11.48 -2.24
N ASP A 98 -25.39 12.58 -2.98
CA ASP A 98 -26.67 13.10 -3.46
C ASP A 98 -27.33 12.14 -4.46
N ARG A 99 -26.55 11.54 -5.37
CA ARG A 99 -27.03 10.48 -6.28
C ARG A 99 -27.51 9.25 -5.52
N MET A 100 -26.80 8.80 -4.48
CA MET A 100 -27.26 7.70 -3.62
C MET A 100 -28.58 8.03 -2.93
N LEU A 101 -28.73 9.24 -2.39
CA LEU A 101 -30.00 9.67 -1.78
C LEU A 101 -31.14 9.70 -2.79
N MET A 102 -30.88 10.11 -4.03
CA MET A 102 -31.85 10.07 -5.12
C MET A 102 -32.28 8.63 -5.43
N ILE A 103 -31.33 7.71 -5.56
CA ILE A 103 -31.62 6.27 -5.76
C ILE A 103 -32.46 5.73 -4.61
N ILE A 104 -32.14 6.06 -3.36
CA ILE A 104 -32.92 5.63 -2.19
C ILE A 104 -34.37 6.13 -2.28
N ARG A 105 -34.59 7.38 -2.68
CA ARG A 105 -35.95 7.94 -2.87
C ARG A 105 -36.70 7.23 -3.99
N GLU A 106 -36.03 6.97 -5.11
CA GLU A 106 -36.63 6.22 -6.21
C GLU A 106 -36.97 4.79 -5.79
N MET A 107 -36.11 4.12 -5.02
CA MET A 107 -36.40 2.80 -4.46
C MET A 107 -37.59 2.80 -3.50
N GLN A 108 -37.79 3.89 -2.74
CA GLN A 108 -38.97 4.05 -1.88
C GLN A 108 -40.26 4.27 -2.69
N ASN A 109 -40.15 4.91 -3.86
CA ASN A 109 -41.29 5.14 -4.76
C ASN A 109 -41.62 3.94 -5.65
N LEU A 110 -40.74 2.94 -5.75
CA LEU A 110 -41.06 1.69 -6.42
C LEU A 110 -42.07 0.91 -5.58
N ALA A 111 -43.21 0.56 -6.20
CA ALA A 111 -44.26 -0.23 -5.57
C ALA A 111 -43.66 -1.50 -4.95
N LYS A 112 -43.99 -1.77 -3.69
CA LYS A 112 -43.49 -2.98 -3.02
C LYS A 112 -44.01 -4.19 -3.80
N ARG A 113 -43.16 -5.20 -3.98
CA ARG A 113 -43.54 -6.45 -4.67
C ARG A 113 -44.83 -7.05 -4.10
N GLU A 114 -45.05 -6.87 -2.80
CA GLU A 114 -46.26 -7.27 -2.07
C GLU A 114 -47.51 -6.55 -2.59
N GLU A 115 -47.46 -5.24 -2.78
CA GLU A 115 -48.58 -4.43 -3.29
C GLU A 115 -48.95 -4.83 -4.72
N VAL A 116 -47.95 -5.08 -5.58
CA VAL A 116 -48.16 -5.58 -6.95
C VAL A 116 -48.79 -6.98 -6.94
N THR A 117 -48.38 -7.84 -6.00
CA THR A 117 -48.96 -9.18 -5.86
C THR A 117 -50.41 -9.13 -5.37
N ILE A 118 -50.72 -8.19 -4.46
CA ILE A 118 -52.08 -7.95 -3.96
C ILE A 118 -52.97 -7.42 -5.10
N LEU A 119 -52.49 -6.45 -5.87
CA LEU A 119 -53.17 -5.95 -7.08
C LEU A 119 -53.42 -7.07 -8.09
N GLN A 120 -52.45 -7.97 -8.31
CA GLN A 120 -52.62 -9.13 -9.19
C GLN A 120 -53.71 -10.08 -8.69
N LYS A 121 -53.79 -10.32 -7.38
CA LYS A 121 -54.88 -11.13 -6.77
C LYS A 121 -56.23 -10.44 -6.93
N TYR A 122 -56.32 -9.14 -6.64
CA TYR A 122 -57.56 -8.38 -6.83
C TYR A 122 -58.00 -8.35 -8.29
N LEU A 123 -57.07 -8.22 -9.24
CA LEU A 123 -57.36 -8.31 -10.66
C LEU A 123 -57.88 -9.70 -11.06
N GLY A 124 -57.30 -10.77 -10.50
CA GLY A 124 -57.81 -12.13 -10.68
C GLY A 124 -59.19 -12.37 -10.07
N TYR A 125 -59.51 -11.72 -8.95
CA TYR A 125 -60.87 -11.74 -8.38
C TYR A 125 -61.85 -10.89 -9.17
N TRP A 126 -61.36 -9.87 -9.89
CA TRP A 126 -62.17 -9.00 -10.73
C TRP A 126 -62.37 -9.57 -12.14
N GLU A 127 -61.89 -10.77 -12.45
CA GLU A 127 -62.24 -11.43 -13.70
C GLU A 127 -63.75 -11.78 -13.67
N PRO A 128 -64.64 -11.02 -14.34
CA PRO A 128 -66.09 -11.16 -14.17
C PRO A 128 -66.64 -12.39 -14.90
N VAL A 129 -65.77 -13.23 -15.44
CA VAL A 129 -66.10 -14.25 -16.45
C VAL A 129 -66.49 -15.59 -15.80
N ASN A 130 -66.36 -15.73 -14.47
CA ASN A 130 -66.75 -16.93 -13.75
C ASN A 130 -68.13 -16.83 -13.05
N PHE A 131 -69.03 -15.97 -13.52
CA PHE A 131 -70.45 -16.09 -13.14
C PHE A 131 -71.08 -17.26 -13.90
N VAL A 132 -70.85 -18.45 -13.38
CA VAL A 132 -71.49 -19.68 -13.86
C VAL A 132 -73.00 -19.52 -13.67
N THR A 133 -73.74 -19.61 -14.77
CA THR A 133 -75.21 -19.54 -14.72
C THR A 133 -75.73 -20.79 -14.00
N ARG A 134 -76.86 -20.71 -13.27
CA ARG A 134 -77.41 -21.87 -12.51
C ARG A 134 -77.60 -23.13 -13.36
N ASN A 135 -77.73 -22.99 -14.67
CA ASN A 135 -77.87 -24.08 -15.62
C ASN A 135 -76.53 -24.79 -15.90
N GLU A 136 -75.46 -24.03 -16.11
CA GLU A 136 -74.10 -24.55 -16.33
C GLU A 136 -73.58 -25.28 -15.08
N LEU A 137 -73.94 -24.80 -13.89
CA LEU A 137 -73.57 -25.47 -12.63
C LEU A 137 -74.25 -26.85 -12.50
N LYS A 138 -75.51 -26.99 -12.93
CA LYS A 138 -76.25 -28.26 -12.88
C LYS A 138 -75.65 -29.29 -13.84
N GLU A 139 -75.28 -28.85 -15.04
CA GLU A 139 -74.67 -29.71 -16.05
C GLU A 139 -73.32 -30.29 -15.57
N ILE A 140 -72.48 -29.45 -14.96
CA ILE A 140 -71.22 -29.88 -14.34
C ILE A 140 -71.46 -30.84 -13.16
N LEU A 141 -72.53 -30.64 -12.38
CA LEU A 141 -72.87 -31.50 -11.24
C LEU A 141 -73.34 -32.89 -11.70
N ASP A 142 -74.21 -32.93 -12.71
CA ASP A 142 -74.74 -34.17 -13.29
C ASP A 142 -73.62 -34.98 -13.97
N GLU A 143 -72.67 -34.32 -14.63
CA GLU A 143 -71.51 -34.99 -15.22
C GLU A 143 -70.59 -35.62 -14.15
N ARG A 144 -70.40 -34.93 -13.00
CA ARG A 144 -69.62 -35.45 -11.87
C ARG A 144 -70.32 -36.57 -11.10
N LEU A 145 -71.65 -36.50 -10.95
CA LEU A 145 -72.46 -37.54 -10.30
C LEU A 145 -72.67 -38.76 -11.22
N GLY A 146 -72.67 -38.57 -12.54
CA GLY A 146 -72.74 -39.64 -13.54
C GLY A 146 -71.48 -40.52 -13.56
N LYS A 147 -70.29 -39.92 -13.44
CA LYS A 147 -69.01 -40.66 -13.44
C LYS A 147 -68.82 -41.54 -12.20
N ARG A 148 -69.35 -41.17 -11.02
CA ARG A 148 -69.33 -42.03 -9.82
C ARG A 148 -70.16 -43.32 -9.94
N ARG A 149 -71.07 -43.41 -10.93
CA ARG A 149 -71.99 -44.55 -11.07
C ARG A 149 -71.46 -45.64 -12.01
N GLN A 150 -70.34 -45.41 -12.70
CA GLN A 150 -69.77 -46.34 -13.70
C GLN A 150 -68.56 -47.14 -13.20
N GLU A 151 -68.06 -46.90 -11.98
CA GLU A 151 -66.89 -47.61 -11.42
C GLU A 151 -67.23 -48.79 -10.48
N GLU A 152 -68.48 -49.26 -10.44
CA GLU A 152 -68.85 -50.50 -9.73
C GLU A 152 -69.31 -51.58 -10.73
N PRO A 153 -68.40 -52.39 -11.33
CA PRO A 153 -68.77 -53.62 -11.99
C PRO A 153 -68.92 -54.77 -10.98
N ILE A 154 -70.05 -55.45 -11.10
CA ILE A 154 -70.52 -56.60 -10.32
C ILE A 154 -69.65 -57.84 -10.61
N GLU A 155 -68.95 -58.39 -9.60
CA GLU A 155 -68.50 -59.79 -9.62
C GLU A 155 -69.55 -60.71 -8.96
N HIS A 156 -70.22 -61.47 -9.83
CA HIS A 156 -70.83 -62.79 -9.68
C HIS A 156 -71.23 -63.36 -8.29
N ARG A 157 -72.55 -63.61 -8.16
CA ARG A 157 -73.08 -64.87 -7.57
C ARG A 157 -72.59 -66.03 -8.46
N ALA A 158 -72.14 -67.20 -8.00
CA ALA A 158 -72.90 -68.15 -7.21
C ALA A 158 -72.04 -69.32 -6.66
N LYS A 159 -72.58 -69.90 -5.58
CA LYS A 159 -72.17 -71.09 -4.81
C LYS A 159 -71.83 -72.34 -5.64
N VAL A 160 -70.75 -73.04 -5.28
CA VAL A 160 -70.67 -74.47 -4.88
C VAL A 160 -69.58 -74.57 -3.82
#